data_AF-A0A0I9W043-F1
#
_entry.id   AF-A0A0I9W043-F1
#
_cell.length_a   1.000
_cell.length_b   1.000
_cell.length_c   1.000
_cell.angle_alpha   90.00
_cell.angle_beta   90.00
_cell.angle_gamma   90.00
#
_symmetry.space_group_name_H-M   'P 1'
#
loop_
_entity.id
_entity.type
_entity.pdbx_description
1 polymer ?
#
loop_
_entity_poly.entity_id
_entity_poly.type
_entity_poly.pdbx_seq_one_letter_code
_entity_poly.pdbx_strand_id
1 'polypeptide(L)'
;MATQAQAGFQKDREAFDRRQAELDQRCESAREAKLAPLREAAFQDCMRTTRNSRAETECRRKTAGENGNRAGGAPRFYDLPACVEAFEHKRQRP
;
A
#
# COMPACT_ATOMS: atom_id res chain seq x y z
N MET A 1 10.09 -23.15 -35.14
CA MET A 1 10.82 -22.83 -33.89
C MET A 1 10.27 -21.60 -33.14
N ALA A 2 9.35 -20.80 -33.71
CA ALA A 2 8.79 -19.61 -33.06
C ALA A 2 8.03 -19.88 -31.74
N THR A 3 7.39 -21.04 -31.61
CA THR A 3 6.56 -21.42 -30.45
C THR A 3 7.36 -21.65 -29.16
N GLN A 4 8.61 -22.10 -29.25
CA GLN A 4 9.44 -22.34 -28.06
C GLN A 4 9.98 -21.03 -27.47
N ALA A 5 10.36 -20.06 -28.32
CA ALA A 5 10.80 -18.74 -27.87
C ALA A 5 9.65 -17.97 -27.19
N GLN A 6 8.45 -17.99 -27.79
CA GLN A 6 7.26 -17.34 -27.22
C GLN A 6 6.86 -17.90 -25.85
N ALA A 7 6.98 -19.21 -25.66
CA ALA A 7 6.73 -19.85 -24.37
C ALA A 7 7.77 -19.49 -23.30
N GLY A 8 9.03 -19.23 -23.68
CA GLY A 8 10.06 -18.73 -22.78
C GLY A 8 9.73 -17.33 -22.26
N PHE A 9 9.45 -16.39 -23.17
CA PHE A 9 9.09 -15.01 -22.79
C PHE A 9 7.84 -14.92 -21.91
N GLN A 10 6.85 -15.79 -22.12
CA GLN A 10 5.65 -15.86 -21.28
C GLN A 10 5.98 -16.30 -19.85
N LYS A 11 6.82 -17.34 -19.71
CA LYS A 11 7.25 -17.82 -18.38
C LYS A 11 8.09 -16.78 -17.63
N ASP A 12 8.96 -16.07 -18.32
CA ASP A 12 9.79 -15.02 -17.71
C ASP A 12 8.93 -13.85 -17.23
N ARG A 13 7.92 -13.47 -18.03
CA ARG A 13 6.94 -12.46 -17.64
C ARG A 13 6.09 -12.90 -16.44
N GLU A 14 5.61 -14.13 -16.42
CA GLU A 14 4.85 -14.67 -15.29
C GLU A 14 5.70 -14.71 -14.01
N ALA A 15 6.97 -15.08 -14.12
CA ALA A 15 7.90 -15.07 -13.00
C ALA A 15 8.15 -13.64 -12.48
N PHE A 16 8.32 -12.68 -13.38
CA PHE A 16 8.45 -11.26 -13.05
C PHE A 16 7.18 -10.72 -12.35
N ASP A 17 6.00 -10.96 -12.93
CA ASP A 17 4.73 -10.47 -12.39
C ASP A 17 4.44 -11.08 -11.00
N ARG A 18 4.77 -12.37 -10.78
CA ARG A 18 4.70 -13.00 -9.45
C ARG A 18 5.64 -12.35 -8.44
N ARG A 19 6.90 -12.11 -8.83
CA ARG A 19 7.87 -11.45 -7.96
C ARG A 19 7.43 -10.03 -7.62
N GLN A 20 6.89 -9.30 -8.59
CA GLN A 20 6.33 -7.97 -8.36
C GLN A 20 5.20 -8.02 -7.33
N ALA A 21 4.26 -8.96 -7.45
CA ALA A 21 3.16 -9.09 -6.52
C ALA A 21 3.61 -9.38 -5.08
N GLU A 22 4.64 -10.21 -4.90
CA GLU A 22 5.24 -10.48 -3.59
C GLU A 22 5.87 -9.22 -2.97
N LEU A 23 6.59 -8.44 -3.78
CA LEU A 23 7.23 -7.20 -3.33
C LEU A 23 6.20 -6.13 -2.98
N ASP A 24 5.16 -5.99 -3.81
CA ASP A 24 4.05 -5.07 -3.55
C ASP A 24 3.33 -5.44 -2.24
N GLN A 25 3.08 -6.73 -2.00
CA GLN A 25 2.47 -7.19 -0.75
C GLN A 25 3.34 -6.85 0.47
N ARG A 26 4.66 -7.03 0.37
CA ARG A 26 5.59 -6.68 1.45
C ARG A 26 5.63 -5.18 1.71
N CYS A 27 5.64 -4.37 0.66
CA CYS A 27 5.55 -2.92 0.76
C CYS A 27 4.28 -2.48 1.51
N GLU A 28 3.11 -2.93 1.05
CA GLU A 28 1.84 -2.52 1.68
C GLU A 28 1.70 -3.05 3.11
N SER A 29 2.22 -4.25 3.42
CA SER A 29 2.24 -4.76 4.79
C SER A 29 3.12 -3.91 5.71
N ALA A 30 4.30 -3.51 5.26
CA ALA A 30 5.19 -2.63 6.03
C ALA A 30 4.58 -1.23 6.21
N ARG A 31 3.92 -0.73 5.17
CA ARG A 31 3.20 0.55 5.18
C ARG A 31 2.02 0.52 6.13
N GLU A 32 1.24 -0.55 6.14
CA GLU A 32 0.11 -0.75 7.05
C GLU A 32 0.55 -0.70 8.52
N ALA A 33 1.67 -1.34 8.85
CA ALA A 33 2.24 -1.30 10.19
C ALA A 33 2.65 0.12 10.63
N LYS A 34 3.07 0.98 9.70
CA LYS A 34 3.38 2.41 9.97
C LYS A 34 2.13 3.29 10.03
N LEU A 35 1.10 2.96 9.26
CA LEU A 35 -0.16 3.70 9.23
C LEU A 35 -1.04 3.40 10.45
N ALA A 36 -1.07 2.16 10.94
CA ALA A 36 -1.88 1.72 12.07
C ALA A 36 -1.84 2.65 13.30
N PRO A 37 -0.66 3.03 13.86
CA PRO A 37 -0.63 3.94 15.01
C PRO A 37 -1.13 5.35 14.68
N LEU A 38 -0.98 5.83 13.45
CA LEU A 38 -1.49 7.14 13.04
C LEU A 38 -3.01 7.14 12.92
N ARG A 39 -3.59 6.05 12.38
CA ARG A 39 -5.03 5.86 12.30
C ARG A 39 -5.66 5.79 13.68
N GLU A 40 -5.03 5.06 14.59
CA GLU A 40 -5.48 4.97 15.98
C GLU A 40 -5.44 6.34 16.65
N ALA A 41 -4.33 7.07 16.52
CA ALA A 41 -4.22 8.42 17.06
C ALA A 41 -5.29 9.38 16.51
N ALA A 42 -5.54 9.35 15.19
CA ALA A 42 -6.59 10.15 14.56
C ALA A 42 -7.99 9.75 15.03
N PHE A 43 -8.24 8.45 15.22
CA PHE A 43 -9.51 7.94 15.71
C PHE A 43 -9.77 8.39 17.15
N GLN A 44 -8.77 8.27 18.03
CA GLN A 44 -8.85 8.72 19.42
C GLN A 44 -9.05 10.24 19.53
N ASP A 45 -8.37 11.03 18.69
CA ASP A 45 -8.58 12.47 18.63
C ASP A 45 -10.01 12.83 18.19
N CYS A 46 -10.54 12.14 17.17
CA CYS A 46 -11.92 12.32 16.75
C CYS A 46 -12.93 11.94 17.85
N MET A 47 -12.70 10.82 18.55
CA MET A 47 -13.57 10.37 19.64
C MET A 47 -13.57 11.33 20.83
N ARG A 48 -12.45 11.99 21.11
CA ARG A 48 -12.34 13.01 22.16
C ARG A 48 -13.14 14.28 21.84
N THR A 49 -13.25 14.65 20.57
CA THR A 49 -13.88 15.89 20.13
C THR A 49 -15.36 15.72 19.76
N THR A 50 -15.76 14.52 19.34
CA THR A 50 -17.11 14.23 18.87
C THR A 50 -18.03 13.82 20.02
N ARG A 51 -19.05 14.64 20.33
CA ARG A 51 -19.99 14.41 21.43
C ARG A 51 -21.40 14.06 20.94
N ASN A 52 -21.53 12.96 20.20
CA ASN A 52 -22.83 12.48 19.73
C ASN A 52 -22.92 10.95 19.80
N SER A 53 -24.14 10.39 19.73
CA SER A 53 -24.39 8.94 19.79
C SER A 53 -23.85 8.14 18.59
N ARG A 54 -23.38 8.83 17.54
CA ARG A 54 -22.81 8.26 16.33
C ARG A 54 -21.29 8.47 16.24
N ALA A 55 -20.65 8.92 17.33
CA ALA A 55 -19.26 9.35 17.34
C ALA A 55 -18.33 8.27 16.77
N GLU A 56 -18.54 7.01 17.16
CA GLU A 56 -17.73 5.90 16.69
C GLU A 56 -17.82 5.71 15.16
N THR A 57 -19.04 5.59 14.62
CA THR A 57 -19.27 5.42 13.18
C THR A 57 -18.75 6.62 12.38
N GLU A 58 -18.97 7.83 12.90
CA GLU A 58 -18.51 9.07 12.27
C GLU A 58 -16.98 9.15 12.24
N CYS A 59 -16.34 8.83 13.36
CA CYS A 59 -14.89 8.86 13.50
C CYS A 59 -14.23 7.79 12.63
N ARG A 60 -14.75 6.55 12.62
CA ARG A 60 -14.27 5.50 11.69
C ARG A 60 -14.35 5.97 10.23
N ARG A 61 -15.45 6.61 9.82
CA ARG A 61 -15.61 7.13 8.45
C ARG A 61 -14.63 8.27 8.15
N LYS A 62 -14.44 9.21 9.09
CA LYS A 62 -13.52 10.35 8.93
C LYS A 62 -12.06 9.92 8.87
N THR A 63 -11.66 8.95 9.69
CA THR A 63 -10.27 8.51 9.78
C THR A 63 -9.91 7.40 8.80
N ALA A 64 -10.89 6.78 8.12
CA ALA A 64 -10.63 5.87 7.00
C ALA A 64 -9.80 6.54 5.88
N GLY A 65 -9.89 7.88 5.73
CA GLY A 65 -9.07 8.64 4.78
C GLY A 65 -7.60 8.81 5.20
N GLU A 66 -7.27 8.56 6.47
CA GLU A 66 -5.88 8.58 6.98
C GLU A 66 -5.05 7.38 6.48
N ASN A 67 -5.59 6.58 5.54
CA ASN A 67 -4.98 5.48 4.77
C ASN A 67 -3.73 5.86 3.94
N GLY A 68 -3.10 6.98 4.27
CA GLY A 68 -1.79 7.36 3.80
C GLY A 68 -1.77 8.23 2.56
N ASN A 69 -2.91 8.55 1.94
CA ASN A 69 -2.97 9.60 0.91
C ASN A 69 -3.34 10.92 1.57
N ARG A 70 -2.39 11.85 1.68
CA ARG A 70 -2.72 13.23 2.08
C ARG A 70 -3.54 13.86 0.96
N ALA A 71 -4.62 14.57 1.30
CA ALA A 71 -5.27 15.46 0.34
C ALA A 71 -4.24 16.48 -0.15
N GLY A 72 -3.88 16.41 -1.44
CA GLY A 72 -2.86 17.26 -2.06
C GLY A 72 -1.40 16.91 -1.71
N GLY A 73 -1.12 15.76 -1.09
CA GLY A 73 0.24 15.36 -0.72
C GLY A 73 0.62 13.96 -1.20
N ALA A 74 1.92 13.68 -1.26
CA ALA A 74 2.42 12.36 -1.64
C ALA A 74 1.91 11.29 -0.65
N PRO A 75 1.58 10.08 -1.15
CA PRO A 75 1.24 8.95 -0.31
C PRO A 75 2.37 8.66 0.71
N ARG A 76 2.03 8.51 1.99
CA ARG A 76 3.00 8.29 3.07
C ARG A 76 3.64 6.90 2.96
N PHE A 77 4.89 6.80 3.39
CA PHE A 77 5.63 5.55 3.64
C PHE A 77 5.90 4.67 2.40
N TYR A 78 5.78 5.19 1.19
CA TYR A 78 6.26 4.50 -0.01
C TYR A 78 7.79 4.58 -0.19
N ASP A 79 8.47 5.37 0.65
CA ASP A 79 9.92 5.43 0.79
C ASP A 79 10.50 4.33 1.70
N LEU A 80 9.65 3.47 2.29
CA LEU A 80 10.11 2.33 3.07
C LEU A 80 10.96 1.38 2.20
N PRO A 81 11.99 0.72 2.77
CA PRO A 81 12.89 -0.16 2.01
C PRO A 81 12.16 -1.22 1.17
N ALA A 82 11.10 -1.83 1.71
CA ALA A 82 10.29 -2.82 0.98
C ALA A 82 9.56 -2.23 -0.24
N CYS A 83 9.14 -0.96 -0.16
CA CYS A 83 8.49 -0.24 -1.25
C CYS A 83 9.48 0.22 -2.30
N VAL A 84 10.68 0.65 -1.88
CA VAL A 84 11.78 0.96 -2.80
C VAL A 84 12.19 -0.30 -3.57
N GLU A 85 12.30 -1.46 -2.90
CA GLU A 85 12.60 -2.74 -3.57
C GLU A 85 11.53 -3.09 -4.62
N ALA A 86 10.25 -2.96 -4.26
CA ALA A 86 9.14 -3.18 -5.19
C ALA A 86 9.19 -2.24 -6.40
N PHE A 87 9.52 -0.97 -6.17
CA PHE A 87 9.65 0.03 -7.22
C PHE A 87 10.84 -0.27 -8.15
N GLU A 88 12.01 -0.59 -7.58
CA GLU A 88 13.21 -0.90 -8.36
C GLU A 88 13.07 -2.19 -9.17
N HIS A 89 12.39 -3.21 -8.64
CA HIS A 89 12.04 -4.40 -9.42
C HIS A 89 11.12 -4.04 -10.60
N LYS A 90 10.07 -3.24 -10.36
CA LYS A 90 9.13 -2.81 -11.40
C LYS A 90 9.80 -2.03 -12.54
N ARG A 91 10.83 -1.24 -12.22
CA ARG A 91 11.60 -0.47 -13.22
C ARG A 91 12.44 -1.34 -14.16
N GLN A 92 12.73 -2.58 -13.77
CA GLN A 92 13.50 -3.53 -14.57
C GLN A 92 12.61 -4.30 -15.56
N ARG A 93 11.32 -3.97 -15.65
CA ARG A 93 10.39 -4.65 -16.56
C ARG A 93 10.92 -4.58 -18.00
N PRO A 94 11.18 -5.74 -18.63
CA PRO A 94 11.72 -5.80 -19.99
C PRO A 94 10.69 -5.35 -21.04
#